data_AF-A0A553I0Z6-F1
#
_entry.id   AF-A0A553I0Z6-F1
#
_cell.length_a   1.000
_cell.length_b   1.000
_cell.length_c   1.000
_cell.angle_alpha   90.00
_cell.angle_beta   90.00
_cell.angle_gamma   90.00
#
_symmetry.space_group_name_H-M   'P 1'
#
loop_
_entity.id
_entity.type
_entity.pdbx_description
1 polymer ?
#
loop_
_entity_poly.entity_id
_entity_poly.type
_entity_poly.pdbx_seq_one_letter_code
_entity_poly.pdbx_strand_id
1 'polypeptide(L)'
;MASDEDDDYMNMTFGEEPKAVETSLQRRQRLRREGEIKGRVKSKAELAAEEREAREAALSKSMLEGAQAKKSKGLKMMAKMGFKGGALGNKENPDARLEPIRPEMKDDRAGIGLDSERKRKLREAAESAEKKVKFDENEFRDRVRREREISRCESQVYAAMKVCERMDEEKQTGSTAEAASDVDNAPPEKKRTISTRPLKSIPVIWRGLVRRREEAERDRRMKYDLQQTSTTRLPAYEDDLEDEDDKKATGKTQTAYALVEDLDEEDEELDEFNELEADDKLRRLVEYLRKTHNYCFWCKFEYPDDTMEGCPGLTEEDHD
;
A
#
# COMPACT_ATOMS: atom_id res chain seq x y z
N MET A 1 14.07 -45.81 74.96
CA MET A 1 13.27 -44.73 74.34
C MET A 1 14.06 -44.25 73.16
N ALA A 2 13.45 -44.35 71.98
CA ALA A 2 14.02 -44.01 70.69
C ALA A 2 13.75 -42.55 70.32
N SER A 3 14.37 -42.13 69.21
CA SER A 3 14.17 -40.95 68.36
C SER A 3 14.62 -39.60 68.90
N ASP A 4 15.29 -38.74 68.16
CA ASP A 4 16.13 -38.80 66.94
C ASP A 4 16.75 -37.39 66.90
N GLU A 5 18.04 -37.28 66.60
CA GLU A 5 18.79 -36.02 66.50
C GLU A 5 18.73 -35.43 65.07
N ASP A 6 17.68 -35.75 64.32
CA ASP A 6 17.47 -35.28 62.96
C ASP A 6 16.30 -34.28 62.90
N ASP A 7 16.52 -33.19 62.15
CA ASP A 7 15.60 -32.12 61.75
C ASP A 7 15.59 -30.79 62.53
N ASP A 8 16.75 -30.09 62.50
CA ASP A 8 16.75 -28.66 62.09
C ASP A 8 17.19 -28.52 60.61
N TYR A 9 16.86 -29.54 59.82
CA TYR A 9 17.05 -29.68 58.38
C TYR A 9 15.86 -29.09 57.62
N MET A 10 15.38 -27.89 57.96
CA MET A 10 14.42 -27.16 57.09
C MET A 10 14.27 -25.67 57.41
N ASN A 11 15.00 -25.10 58.38
CA ASN A 11 14.97 -23.64 58.58
C ASN A 11 16.16 -22.95 57.91
N MET A 12 16.26 -23.11 56.58
CA MET A 12 16.89 -22.09 55.76
C MET A 12 15.95 -20.89 55.79
N THR A 13 16.14 -19.97 56.74
CA THR A 13 15.61 -18.62 56.59
C THR A 13 16.22 -18.09 55.30
N PHE A 14 15.46 -18.14 54.21
CA PHE A 14 15.76 -17.42 52.98
C PHE A 14 15.74 -15.95 53.37
N GLY A 15 16.88 -15.43 53.83
CA GLY A 15 17.09 -14.01 53.96
C GLY A 15 16.66 -13.39 52.65
N GLU A 16 15.87 -12.31 52.73
CA GLU A 16 15.37 -11.55 51.58
C GLU A 16 16.38 -11.66 50.44
N GLU A 17 15.97 -12.31 49.34
CA GLU A 17 16.84 -12.48 48.18
C GLU A 17 17.54 -11.14 47.94
N PRO A 18 18.89 -11.10 47.97
CA PRO A 18 19.57 -9.82 47.84
C PRO A 18 19.13 -9.25 46.50
N LYS A 19 18.37 -8.14 46.54
CA LYS A 19 17.82 -7.48 45.35
C LYS A 19 18.90 -7.49 44.30
N ALA A 20 18.70 -8.29 43.24
CA ALA A 20 19.74 -8.57 42.26
C ALA A 20 20.38 -7.24 41.88
N VAL A 21 21.66 -7.08 42.20
CA VAL A 21 22.34 -5.80 42.03
C VAL A 21 22.34 -5.54 40.54
N GLU A 22 21.47 -4.62 40.10
CA GLU A 22 21.32 -4.32 38.69
C GLU A 22 22.68 -4.02 38.10
N THR A 23 22.99 -4.72 37.02
CA THR A 23 24.21 -4.43 36.27
C THR A 23 24.20 -2.96 35.86
N SER A 24 25.37 -2.35 35.76
CA SER A 24 25.51 -0.93 35.40
C SER A 24 24.78 -0.61 34.08
N LEU A 25 24.74 -1.56 33.15
CA LEU A 25 24.00 -1.47 31.90
C LEU A 25 22.48 -1.47 32.10
N GLN A 26 21.94 -2.35 32.94
CA GLN A 26 20.52 -2.41 33.27
C GLN A 26 20.05 -1.16 34.01
N ARG A 27 20.85 -0.67 34.98
CA ARG A 27 20.60 0.59 35.67
C ARG A 27 20.58 1.79 34.71
N ARG A 28 21.53 1.84 33.77
CA ARG A 28 21.59 2.89 32.74
C ARG A 28 20.39 2.85 31.80
N GLN A 29 19.95 1.66 31.39
CA GLN A 29 18.75 1.51 30.55
C GLN A 29 17.48 1.91 31.31
N ARG A 30 17.35 1.58 32.60
CA ARG A 30 16.22 2.01 33.43
C ARG A 30 16.16 3.52 33.58
N LEU A 31 17.28 4.14 33.95
CA LEU A 31 17.38 5.61 34.08
C LEU A 31 17.12 6.32 32.75
N ARG A 32 17.56 5.74 31.62
CA ARG A 32 17.25 6.26 30.29
C ARG A 32 15.76 6.17 29.98
N ARG A 33 15.11 5.03 30.22
CA ARG A 33 13.65 4.86 30.04
C ARG A 33 12.85 5.78 30.95
N GLU A 34 13.21 5.87 32.23
CA GLU A 34 12.59 6.80 33.19
C GLU A 34 12.81 8.26 32.77
N GLY A 35 13.97 8.59 32.23
CA GLY A 35 14.30 9.91 31.69
C GLY A 35 13.50 10.23 30.42
N GLU A 36 13.33 9.27 29.52
CA GLU A 36 12.48 9.38 28.33
C GLU A 36 10.99 9.55 28.73
N ILE A 37 10.52 8.84 29.75
CA ILE A 37 9.15 8.97 30.27
C ILE A 37 8.92 10.32 30.99
N LYS A 38 9.88 10.76 31.82
CA LYS A 38 9.81 12.05 32.54
C LYS A 38 10.03 13.25 31.62
N GLY A 39 10.87 13.09 30.59
CA GLY A 39 11.17 14.11 29.59
C GLY A 39 10.08 14.23 28.52
N ARG A 40 9.20 13.23 28.39
CA ARG A 40 8.03 13.32 27.50
C ARG A 40 7.00 14.27 28.10
N VAL A 41 6.92 15.47 27.52
CA VAL A 41 5.80 16.38 27.78
C VAL A 41 4.52 15.69 27.30
N LYS A 42 3.55 15.53 28.21
CA LYS A 42 2.25 14.95 27.88
C LYS A 42 1.58 15.80 26.81
N SER A 43 0.98 15.14 25.84
CA SER A 43 0.19 15.81 24.81
C SER A 43 -1.04 16.48 25.42
N LYS A 44 -1.60 17.47 24.72
CA LYS A 44 -2.83 18.17 25.15
C LYS A 44 -4.01 17.20 25.36
N ALA A 45 -4.05 16.11 24.59
CA ALA A 45 -5.09 15.07 24.73
C ALA A 45 -4.91 14.24 26.01
N GLU A 46 -3.69 13.86 26.35
CA GLU A 46 -3.38 13.10 27.58
C GLU A 46 -3.70 13.93 28.84
N LEU A 47 -3.35 15.22 28.85
CA LEU A 47 -3.71 16.13 29.95
C LEU A 47 -5.22 16.27 30.14
N ALA A 48 -5.98 16.37 29.04
CA ALA A 48 -7.43 16.46 29.09
C ALA A 48 -8.08 15.15 29.60
N ALA A 49 -7.50 13.99 29.26
CA ALA A 49 -7.96 12.71 29.77
C ALA A 49 -7.72 12.57 31.28
N GLU A 50 -6.53 12.93 31.75
CA GLU A 50 -6.20 12.91 33.18
C GLU A 50 -7.07 13.88 33.99
N GLU A 51 -7.40 15.05 33.44
CA GLU A 51 -8.32 16.00 34.07
C GLU A 51 -9.74 15.42 34.16
N ARG A 52 -10.22 14.73 33.12
CA ARG A 52 -11.52 14.04 33.14
C ARG A 52 -11.55 12.93 34.19
N GLU A 53 -10.53 12.08 34.23
CA GLU A 53 -10.40 11.01 35.23
C GLU A 53 -10.33 11.58 36.66
N ALA A 54 -9.59 12.67 36.87
CA ALA A 54 -9.54 13.34 38.17
C ALA A 54 -10.90 13.93 38.57
N ARG A 55 -11.66 14.50 37.62
CA ARG A 55 -13.02 14.98 37.84
C ARG A 55 -13.97 13.83 38.17
N GLU A 56 -13.92 12.72 37.44
CA GLU A 56 -14.75 11.53 37.69
C GLU A 56 -14.39 10.84 39.03
N ALA A 57 -13.10 10.76 39.36
CA ALA A 57 -12.62 10.26 40.64
C ALA A 57 -13.03 11.17 41.80
N ALA A 58 -13.13 12.47 41.59
CA ALA A 58 -13.64 13.41 42.58
C ALA A 58 -15.18 13.33 42.73
N LEU A 59 -15.90 13.18 41.62
CA LEU A 59 -17.36 13.02 41.61
C LEU A 59 -17.82 11.69 42.21
N SER A 60 -17.04 10.63 42.03
CA SER A 60 -17.32 9.30 42.60
C SER A 60 -17.00 9.21 44.09
N LYS A 61 -16.10 10.05 44.62
CA LYS A 61 -15.82 10.13 46.06
C LYS A 61 -16.96 10.87 46.76
N SER A 62 -17.76 10.13 47.53
CA SER A 62 -18.87 10.68 48.29
C SER A 62 -18.37 11.75 49.29
N MET A 63 -18.92 12.96 49.22
CA MET A 63 -18.55 14.07 50.09
C MET A 63 -18.99 13.87 51.56
N LEU A 64 -19.79 12.84 51.83
CA LEU A 64 -20.31 12.48 53.16
C LEU A 64 -19.40 11.50 53.92
N GLU A 65 -18.58 10.70 53.25
CA GLU A 65 -17.75 9.67 53.89
C GLU A 65 -16.29 10.12 54.12
N GLY A 66 -15.83 11.16 53.41
CA GLY A 66 -14.47 11.68 53.54
C GLY A 66 -14.16 12.24 54.93
N ALA A 67 -12.88 12.23 55.34
CA ALA A 67 -12.42 12.84 56.59
C ALA A 67 -12.81 14.33 56.72
N GLN A 68 -12.99 15.01 55.58
CA GLN A 68 -13.41 16.40 55.48
C GLN A 68 -14.91 16.61 55.78
N ALA A 69 -15.73 15.56 55.66
CA ALA A 69 -17.17 15.58 55.93
C ALA A 69 -17.48 15.84 57.42
N LYS A 70 -16.71 15.20 58.31
CA LYS A 70 -16.81 15.38 59.78
C LYS A 70 -16.45 16.80 60.24
N LYS A 71 -15.67 17.53 59.44
CA LYS A 71 -15.30 18.94 59.68
C LYS A 71 -16.31 19.93 59.09
N SER A 72 -17.17 19.50 58.17
CA SER A 72 -18.14 20.38 57.51
C SER A 72 -19.20 20.89 58.50
N LYS A 73 -19.47 22.20 58.47
CA LYS A 73 -20.53 22.82 59.29
C LYS A 73 -21.92 22.34 58.86
N GLY A 74 -22.10 22.05 57.57
CA GLY A 74 -23.35 21.55 56.98
C GLY A 74 -23.77 20.20 57.55
N LEU A 75 -22.87 19.21 57.63
CA LEU A 75 -23.20 17.91 58.21
C LEU A 75 -23.55 18.03 59.71
N LYS A 76 -22.88 18.93 60.45
CA LYS A 76 -23.20 19.22 61.85
C LYS A 76 -24.58 19.86 62.02
N MET A 77 -24.99 20.74 61.10
CA MET A 77 -26.35 21.32 61.10
C MET A 77 -27.40 20.27 60.72
N MET A 78 -27.16 19.45 59.70
CA MET A 78 -28.08 18.38 59.29
C MET A 78 -28.28 17.34 60.39
N ALA A 79 -27.20 16.93 61.08
CA ALA A 79 -27.30 16.01 62.22
C ALA A 79 -28.13 16.61 63.37
N LYS A 80 -28.01 17.92 63.64
CA LYS A 80 -28.85 18.62 64.62
C LYS A 80 -30.32 18.71 64.21
N MET A 81 -30.61 18.72 62.90
CA MET A 81 -31.96 18.67 62.34
C MET A 81 -32.52 17.24 62.23
N GLY A 82 -31.81 16.23 62.76
CA GLY A 82 -32.28 14.84 62.80
C GLY A 82 -31.84 13.96 61.63
N PHE A 83 -30.91 14.41 60.79
CA PHE A 83 -30.31 13.56 59.75
C PHE A 83 -29.41 12.49 60.37
N LYS A 84 -29.80 11.21 60.20
CA LYS A 84 -29.09 10.04 60.74
C LYS A 84 -28.38 9.22 59.65
N GLY A 85 -28.25 9.76 58.44
CA GLY A 85 -27.81 9.05 57.24
C GLY A 85 -28.98 8.46 56.45
N GLY A 86 -28.84 8.37 55.13
CA GLY A 86 -29.89 7.91 54.20
C GLY A 86 -30.52 9.04 53.38
N ALA A 87 -31.56 8.73 52.61
CA ALA A 87 -32.27 9.71 51.80
C ALA A 87 -33.12 10.64 52.69
N LEU A 88 -33.25 11.91 52.29
CA LEU A 88 -34.09 12.88 52.98
C LEU A 88 -35.56 12.69 52.60
N GLY A 89 -36.47 12.77 53.58
CA GLY A 89 -37.92 12.68 53.36
C GLY A 89 -38.59 11.48 54.04
N ASN A 90 -39.83 11.16 53.64
CA ASN A 90 -40.55 9.99 54.14
C ASN A 90 -39.84 8.69 53.71
N LYS A 91 -39.73 7.72 54.62
CA LYS A 91 -39.04 6.45 54.41
C LYS A 91 -39.71 5.55 53.37
N GLU A 92 -40.95 5.83 53.01
CA GLU A 92 -41.75 5.03 52.08
C GLU A 92 -41.74 5.55 50.64
N ASN A 93 -41.02 6.65 50.35
CA ASN A 93 -40.91 7.18 48.99
C ASN A 93 -39.83 6.42 48.21
N PRO A 94 -40.19 5.64 47.16
CA PRO A 94 -39.20 4.95 46.32
C PRO A 94 -38.34 5.90 45.49
N ASP A 95 -38.77 7.15 45.33
CA ASP A 95 -38.07 8.19 44.57
C ASP A 95 -37.02 8.97 45.39
N ALA A 96 -36.82 8.63 46.66
CA ALA A 96 -35.88 9.32 47.53
C ALA A 96 -34.43 8.98 47.13
N ARG A 97 -33.76 9.92 46.45
CA ARG A 97 -32.38 9.74 45.96
C ARG A 97 -31.36 9.93 47.07
N LEU A 98 -30.41 9.01 47.13
CA LEU A 98 -29.24 9.07 48.02
C LEU A 98 -28.09 9.88 47.40
N GLU A 99 -28.02 9.92 46.07
CA GLU A 99 -27.00 10.65 45.32
C GLU A 99 -27.58 11.92 44.68
N PRO A 100 -26.82 13.03 44.65
CA PRO A 100 -27.18 14.21 43.87
C PRO A 100 -27.40 13.88 42.39
N ILE A 101 -28.33 14.59 41.75
CA ILE A 101 -28.58 14.45 40.31
C ILE A 101 -27.32 14.90 39.56
N ARG A 102 -26.78 14.02 38.72
CA ARG A 102 -25.61 14.33 37.89
C ARG A 102 -26.04 15.21 36.72
N PRO A 103 -25.47 16.42 36.56
CA PRO A 103 -25.71 17.20 35.35
C PRO A 103 -24.98 16.55 34.17
N GLU A 104 -25.71 16.26 33.09
CA GLU A 104 -25.09 15.87 31.82
C GLU A 104 -24.53 17.12 31.16
N MET A 105 -23.21 17.31 31.23
CA MET A 105 -22.54 18.40 30.53
C MET A 105 -22.45 18.04 29.05
N LYS A 106 -23.16 18.80 28.22
CA LYS A 106 -23.06 18.70 26.77
C LYS A 106 -21.82 19.45 26.31
N ASP A 107 -20.78 18.71 25.95
CA ASP A 107 -19.52 19.28 25.45
C ASP A 107 -19.63 19.80 24.00
N ASP A 108 -20.73 19.49 23.32
CA ASP A 108 -20.97 19.83 21.92
C ASP A 108 -21.89 21.05 21.76
N ARG A 109 -21.56 21.92 20.80
CA ARG A 109 -22.46 22.99 20.30
C ARG A 109 -23.61 22.48 19.43
N ALA A 110 -23.79 21.16 19.35
CA ALA A 110 -24.84 20.55 18.55
C ALA A 110 -26.24 20.82 19.13
N GLY A 111 -27.27 20.83 18.29
CA GLY A 111 -28.66 20.91 18.75
C GLY A 111 -29.04 19.73 19.65
N ILE A 112 -29.92 19.96 20.62
CA ILE A 112 -30.48 18.89 21.46
C ILE A 112 -31.34 17.99 20.54
N GLY A 113 -31.00 16.70 20.40
CA GLY A 113 -31.69 15.73 19.52
C GLY A 113 -30.91 15.22 18.31
N LEU A 114 -29.76 15.83 17.97
CA LEU A 114 -28.92 15.40 16.85
C LEU A 114 -28.11 14.12 17.18
N ASP A 115 -27.83 13.90 18.46
CA ASP A 115 -27.07 12.73 18.93
C ASP A 115 -27.87 11.43 18.83
N SER A 116 -29.20 11.47 18.98
CA SER A 116 -30.06 10.31 18.72
C SER A 116 -30.10 9.94 17.25
N GLU A 117 -30.13 10.92 16.35
CA GLU A 117 -30.11 10.65 14.91
C GLU A 117 -28.75 10.15 14.43
N ARG A 118 -27.65 10.71 14.95
CA ARG A 118 -26.30 10.20 14.68
C ARG A 118 -26.13 8.76 15.15
N LYS A 119 -26.61 8.43 16.36
CA LYS A 119 -26.59 7.04 16.87
C LYS A 119 -27.41 6.09 15.99
N ARG A 120 -28.55 6.52 15.46
CA ARG A 120 -29.35 5.72 14.52
C ARG A 120 -28.62 5.47 13.20
N LYS A 121 -28.04 6.52 12.60
CA LYS A 121 -27.28 6.43 11.34
C LYS A 121 -26.03 5.55 11.48
N LEU A 122 -25.33 5.62 12.62
CA LEU A 122 -24.17 4.79 12.89
C LEU A 122 -24.53 3.29 13.00
N ARG A 123 -25.70 2.99 13.61
CA ARG A 123 -26.20 1.60 13.69
C ARG A 123 -26.58 1.05 12.32
N GLU A 124 -27.30 1.83 11.52
CA GLU A 124 -27.68 1.46 10.15
C GLU A 124 -26.46 1.25 9.25
N ALA A 125 -25.43 2.10 9.39
CA ALA A 125 -24.16 1.94 8.69
C ALA A 125 -23.43 0.65 9.12
N ALA A 126 -23.41 0.34 10.42
CA ALA A 126 -22.82 -0.90 10.93
C ALA A 126 -23.55 -2.15 10.40
N GLU A 127 -24.89 -2.15 10.39
CA GLU A 127 -25.69 -3.24 9.82
C GLU A 127 -25.48 -3.40 8.30
N SER A 128 -25.29 -2.29 7.58
CA SER A 128 -24.95 -2.33 6.15
C SER A 128 -23.53 -2.85 5.89
N ALA A 129 -22.60 -2.57 6.80
CA ALA A 129 -21.24 -3.07 6.73
C ALA A 129 -21.18 -4.57 7.06
N GLU A 130 -21.92 -5.03 8.07
CA GLU A 130 -22.04 -6.46 8.40
C GLU A 130 -22.64 -7.27 7.23
N LYS A 131 -23.60 -6.70 6.49
CA LYS A 131 -24.13 -7.30 5.27
C LYS A 131 -23.11 -7.33 4.12
N LYS A 132 -22.21 -6.35 4.03
CA LYS A 132 -21.10 -6.30 3.05
C LYS A 132 -19.91 -7.18 3.42
N VAL A 133 -19.71 -7.47 4.72
CA VAL A 133 -18.62 -8.32 5.23
C VAL A 133 -18.91 -9.80 5.00
N LYS A 134 -20.17 -10.19 4.77
CA LYS A 134 -20.52 -11.45 4.09
C LYS A 134 -20.30 -11.34 2.58
N PHE A 135 -19.12 -10.89 2.18
CA PHE A 135 -18.63 -11.06 0.82
C PHE A 135 -18.32 -12.56 0.69
N ASP A 136 -19.13 -13.29 -0.07
CA ASP A 136 -19.10 -14.76 -0.10
C ASP A 136 -17.70 -15.27 -0.44
N GLU A 137 -17.21 -16.28 0.28
CA GLU A 137 -15.90 -16.92 0.03
C GLU A 137 -15.73 -17.34 -1.44
N ASN A 138 -16.85 -17.64 -2.11
CA ASN A 138 -16.91 -17.97 -3.54
C ASN A 138 -16.60 -16.76 -4.43
N GLU A 139 -17.00 -15.54 -4.06
CA GLU A 139 -16.74 -14.34 -4.86
C GLU A 139 -15.25 -13.97 -4.89
N PHE A 140 -14.55 -14.19 -3.77
CA PHE A 140 -13.09 -14.06 -3.74
C PHE A 140 -12.41 -15.09 -4.65
N ARG A 141 -12.85 -16.36 -4.60
CA ARG A 141 -12.32 -17.43 -5.47
C ARG A 141 -12.57 -17.13 -6.95
N ASP A 142 -13.75 -16.66 -7.30
CA ASP A 142 -14.10 -16.32 -8.69
C ASP A 142 -13.34 -15.09 -9.18
N ARG A 143 -13.09 -14.10 -8.32
CA ARG A 143 -12.24 -12.95 -8.64
C ARG A 143 -10.81 -13.37 -8.93
N VAL A 144 -10.22 -14.18 -8.06
CA VAL A 144 -8.84 -14.68 -8.24
C VAL A 144 -8.75 -15.56 -9.49
N ARG A 145 -9.78 -16.36 -9.79
CA ARG A 145 -9.84 -17.13 -11.04
C ARG A 145 -9.84 -16.21 -12.26
N ARG A 146 -10.73 -15.22 -12.31
CA ARG A 146 -10.82 -14.26 -13.41
C ARG A 146 -9.53 -13.46 -13.60
N GLU A 147 -8.92 -13.01 -12.50
CA GLU A 147 -7.64 -12.29 -12.56
C GLU A 147 -6.51 -13.17 -13.14
N ARG A 148 -6.48 -14.46 -12.79
CA ARG A 148 -5.51 -15.41 -13.36
C ARG A 148 -5.77 -15.71 -14.83
N GLU A 149 -7.03 -15.84 -15.22
CA GLU A 149 -7.44 -16.05 -16.62
C GLU A 149 -7.02 -14.84 -17.46
N ILE A 150 -7.35 -13.62 -17.02
CA ILE A 150 -6.93 -12.38 -17.69
C ILE A 150 -5.40 -12.29 -17.79
N SER A 151 -4.68 -12.51 -16.67
CA SER A 151 -3.22 -12.45 -16.67
C SER A 151 -2.56 -13.51 -17.57
N ARG A 152 -3.17 -14.70 -17.70
CA ARG A 152 -2.75 -15.74 -18.65
C ARG A 152 -2.96 -15.26 -20.09
N CYS A 153 -4.14 -14.74 -20.42
CA CYS A 153 -4.44 -14.20 -21.74
C CYS A 153 -3.50 -13.05 -22.10
N GLU A 154 -3.26 -12.10 -21.20
CA GLU A 154 -2.30 -11.01 -21.40
C GLU A 154 -0.87 -11.51 -21.65
N SER A 155 -0.44 -12.56 -20.94
CA SER A 155 0.86 -13.20 -21.14
C SER A 155 0.96 -13.85 -22.52
N GLN A 156 -0.11 -14.51 -22.97
CA GLN A 156 -0.20 -15.10 -24.31
C GLN A 156 -0.19 -14.01 -25.40
N VAL A 157 -0.94 -12.92 -25.23
CA VAL A 157 -0.94 -11.75 -26.12
C VAL A 157 0.47 -11.19 -26.26
N TYR A 158 1.17 -10.98 -25.14
CA TYR A 158 2.54 -10.48 -25.15
C TYR A 158 3.52 -11.44 -25.85
N ALA A 159 3.36 -12.76 -25.65
CA ALA A 159 4.15 -13.76 -26.35
C ALA A 159 3.86 -13.76 -27.86
N ALA A 160 2.59 -13.68 -28.26
CA ALA A 160 2.18 -13.61 -29.67
C ALA A 160 2.69 -12.34 -30.35
N MET A 161 2.62 -11.17 -29.68
CA MET A 161 3.22 -9.91 -30.19
C MET A 161 4.72 -10.06 -30.45
N LYS A 162 5.46 -10.69 -29.53
CA LYS A 162 6.90 -10.96 -29.72
C LYS A 162 7.19 -11.89 -30.89
N VAL A 163 6.34 -12.90 -31.10
CA VAL A 163 6.48 -13.78 -32.26
C VAL A 163 6.21 -13.00 -33.55
N CYS A 164 5.17 -12.15 -33.58
CA CYS A 164 4.90 -11.27 -34.72
C CYS A 164 6.09 -10.37 -35.04
N GLU A 165 6.64 -9.68 -34.03
CA GLU A 165 7.84 -8.84 -34.18
C GLU A 165 9.00 -9.65 -34.77
N ARG A 166 9.30 -10.83 -34.21
CA ARG A 166 10.41 -11.67 -34.69
C ARG A 166 10.22 -12.14 -36.13
N MET A 167 9.03 -12.65 -36.48
CA MET A 167 8.76 -13.15 -37.84
C MET A 167 8.73 -12.00 -38.87
N ASP A 168 8.23 -10.82 -38.48
CA ASP A 168 8.28 -9.62 -39.34
C ASP A 168 9.73 -9.11 -39.51
N GLU A 169 10.54 -9.11 -38.44
CA GLU A 169 11.98 -8.82 -38.52
C GLU A 169 12.71 -9.83 -39.41
N GLU A 170 12.44 -11.13 -39.31
CA GLU A 170 13.02 -12.19 -40.14
C GLU A 170 12.62 -12.06 -41.61
N LYS A 171 11.35 -11.79 -41.90
CA LYS A 171 10.86 -11.54 -43.28
C LYS A 171 11.49 -10.30 -43.89
N GLN A 172 11.61 -9.23 -43.11
CA GLN A 172 12.25 -7.98 -43.56
C GLN A 172 13.75 -8.16 -43.73
N THR A 173 14.44 -8.77 -42.76
CA THR A 173 15.88 -9.02 -42.84
C THR A 173 16.22 -10.00 -43.95
N GLY A 174 15.42 -11.04 -44.16
CA GLY A 174 15.51 -11.95 -45.30
C GLY A 174 15.35 -11.22 -46.64
N SER A 175 14.39 -10.29 -46.75
CA SER A 175 14.24 -9.44 -47.93
C SER A 175 15.40 -8.46 -48.13
N THR A 176 16.03 -7.96 -47.06
CA THR A 176 17.17 -7.03 -47.15
C THR A 176 18.52 -7.73 -47.26
N ALA A 177 18.65 -8.98 -46.81
CA ALA A 177 19.85 -9.79 -46.93
C ALA A 177 20.09 -10.23 -48.38
N GLU A 178 19.03 -10.35 -49.19
CA GLU A 178 19.14 -10.48 -50.64
C GLU A 178 19.59 -9.18 -51.35
N ALA A 179 19.55 -8.03 -50.66
CA ALA A 179 19.95 -6.72 -51.18
C ALA A 179 21.31 -6.20 -50.64
N ALA A 180 21.87 -6.85 -49.61
CA ALA A 180 23.12 -6.43 -48.96
C ALA A 180 24.13 -7.59 -48.92
N SER A 181 24.57 -8.04 -50.10
CA SER A 181 25.75 -8.89 -50.23
C SER A 181 27.01 -8.02 -50.37
N ASP A 182 27.46 -7.39 -49.29
CA ASP A 182 28.89 -7.14 -49.01
C ASP A 182 29.05 -6.41 -47.67
N VAL A 183 30.22 -6.62 -47.05
CA VAL A 183 30.77 -5.96 -45.85
C VAL A 183 30.66 -6.74 -44.52
N ASP A 184 31.77 -7.44 -44.27
CA ASP A 184 32.50 -7.68 -43.01
C ASP A 184 31.83 -8.38 -41.82
N ASN A 185 32.34 -9.58 -41.58
CA ASN A 185 32.06 -10.50 -40.49
C ASN A 185 32.76 -10.05 -39.19
N ALA A 186 32.12 -9.14 -38.45
CA ALA A 186 32.45 -8.85 -37.05
C ALA A 186 31.29 -9.32 -36.15
N PRO A 187 31.55 -9.96 -34.99
CA PRO A 187 30.47 -10.41 -34.10
C PRO A 187 29.71 -9.18 -33.57
N PRO A 188 28.39 -9.05 -33.83
CA PRO A 188 27.67 -7.88 -33.37
C PRO A 188 27.41 -8.02 -31.86
N GLU A 189 28.05 -7.17 -31.05
CA GLU A 189 27.51 -6.86 -29.72
C GLU A 189 26.10 -6.29 -29.93
N LYS A 190 25.07 -7.06 -29.54
CA LYS A 190 23.65 -6.67 -29.69
C LYS A 190 23.27 -5.55 -28.72
N LYS A 191 23.87 -4.38 -28.85
CA LYS A 191 23.30 -3.14 -28.29
C LYS A 191 22.23 -2.71 -29.30
N ARG A 192 20.97 -3.10 -29.04
CA ARG A 192 19.83 -2.70 -29.89
C ARG A 192 19.76 -1.17 -29.85
N THR A 193 20.18 -0.53 -30.94
CA THR A 193 19.99 0.91 -31.16
C THR A 193 18.50 1.20 -31.25
N ILE A 194 18.08 2.42 -30.90
CA ILE A 194 16.69 2.86 -31.11
C ILE A 194 16.31 2.57 -32.57
N SER A 195 15.12 1.99 -32.76
CA SER A 195 14.58 1.79 -34.09
C SER A 195 14.42 3.15 -34.76
N THR A 196 15.14 3.38 -35.86
CA THR A 196 15.04 4.61 -36.64
C THR A 196 13.79 4.65 -37.54
N ARG A 197 12.93 3.63 -37.45
CA ARG A 197 11.72 3.52 -38.25
C ARG A 197 10.55 4.19 -37.52
N PRO A 198 9.71 4.95 -38.24
CA PRO A 198 8.55 5.60 -37.65
C PRO A 198 7.55 4.57 -37.13
N LEU A 199 6.94 4.81 -35.98
CA LEU A 199 6.03 3.86 -35.30
C LEU A 199 4.83 3.47 -36.17
N LYS A 200 4.31 4.39 -36.98
CA LYS A 200 3.18 4.14 -37.89
C LYS A 200 3.49 3.13 -39.00
N SER A 201 4.76 2.91 -39.34
CA SER A 201 5.14 1.89 -40.34
C SER A 201 4.97 0.45 -39.84
N ILE A 202 4.83 0.28 -38.52
CA ILE A 202 4.67 -1.01 -37.86
C ILE A 202 3.19 -1.38 -37.79
N PRO A 203 2.79 -2.65 -38.03
CA PRO A 203 1.43 -3.11 -37.83
C PRO A 203 0.92 -2.81 -36.40
N VAL A 204 -0.30 -2.27 -36.29
CA VAL A 204 -0.96 -1.89 -35.02
C VAL A 204 -0.88 -3.00 -33.96
N ILE A 205 -0.98 -4.25 -34.42
CA ILE A 205 -1.09 -5.47 -33.61
C ILE A 205 0.15 -5.67 -32.70
N TRP A 206 1.34 -5.22 -33.10
CA TRP A 206 2.56 -5.28 -32.28
C TRP A 206 3.28 -3.92 -32.13
N ARG A 207 2.76 -2.85 -32.74
CA ARG A 207 3.24 -1.47 -32.58
C ARG A 207 3.36 -1.05 -31.11
N GLY A 208 2.37 -1.41 -30.28
CA GLY A 208 2.37 -1.13 -28.84
C GLY A 208 3.51 -1.81 -28.06
N LEU A 209 4.09 -2.90 -28.58
CA LEU A 209 5.27 -3.52 -27.97
C LEU A 209 6.54 -2.69 -28.21
N VAL A 210 6.66 -2.11 -29.40
CA VAL A 210 7.78 -1.23 -29.77
C VAL A 210 7.66 0.11 -29.05
N ARG A 211 6.47 0.73 -29.08
CA ARG A 211 6.18 1.96 -28.35
C ARG A 211 6.54 1.85 -26.86
N ARG A 212 6.07 0.80 -26.16
CA ARG A 212 6.42 0.57 -24.74
C ARG A 212 7.92 0.41 -24.50
N ARG A 213 8.64 -0.18 -25.45
CA ARG A 213 10.09 -0.37 -25.35
C ARG A 213 10.83 0.96 -25.52
N GLU A 214 10.42 1.77 -26.48
CA GLU A 214 10.99 3.09 -26.76
C GLU A 214 10.66 4.08 -25.63
N GLU A 215 9.44 4.09 -25.12
CA GLU A 215 9.04 4.86 -23.93
C GLU A 215 9.87 4.45 -22.71
N ALA A 216 10.02 3.15 -22.43
CA ALA A 216 10.83 2.68 -21.30
C ALA A 216 12.31 3.04 -21.45
N GLU A 217 12.81 3.14 -22.68
CA GLU A 217 14.17 3.55 -22.97
C GLU A 217 14.35 5.08 -22.83
N ARG A 218 13.39 5.88 -23.32
CA ARG A 218 13.28 7.32 -23.10
C ARG A 218 13.22 7.63 -21.60
N ASP A 219 12.37 6.94 -20.84
CA ASP A 219 12.25 7.07 -19.39
C ASP A 219 13.56 6.72 -18.67
N ARG A 220 14.23 5.66 -19.10
CA ARG A 220 15.54 5.27 -18.54
C ARG A 220 16.58 6.35 -18.81
N ARG A 221 16.59 6.91 -20.02
CA ARG A 221 17.49 8.01 -20.41
C ARG A 221 17.16 9.29 -19.65
N MET A 222 15.89 9.66 -19.50
CA MET A 222 15.45 10.79 -18.67
C MET A 222 15.82 10.62 -17.21
N LYS A 223 15.63 9.44 -16.63
CA LYS A 223 16.05 9.14 -15.25
C LYS A 223 17.56 9.23 -15.09
N TYR A 224 18.31 8.72 -16.07
CA TYR A 224 19.77 8.83 -16.07
C TYR A 224 20.20 10.29 -16.17
N ASP A 225 19.66 11.07 -17.10
CA ASP A 225 19.95 12.50 -17.26
C ASP A 225 19.60 13.28 -15.99
N LEU A 226 18.40 13.09 -15.44
CA LEU A 226 17.98 13.71 -14.18
C LEU A 226 18.92 13.32 -13.01
N GLN A 227 19.39 12.07 -12.95
CA GLN A 227 20.34 11.63 -11.94
C GLN A 227 21.72 12.27 -12.14
N GLN A 228 22.17 12.45 -13.38
CA GLN A 228 23.43 13.14 -13.68
C GLN A 228 23.34 14.64 -13.35
N THR A 229 22.24 15.31 -13.71
CA THR A 229 22.05 16.75 -13.47
C THR A 229 21.77 17.08 -12.00
N SER A 230 21.14 16.18 -11.24
CA SER A 230 20.81 16.40 -9.83
C SER A 230 21.97 16.19 -8.85
N THR A 231 23.05 15.51 -9.27
CA THR A 231 24.14 15.10 -8.38
C THR A 231 25.30 16.09 -8.35
N THR A 232 25.41 17.03 -9.30
CA THR A 232 26.67 17.78 -9.50
C THR A 232 26.69 19.24 -9.07
N ARG A 233 25.58 19.98 -8.83
CA ARG A 233 25.64 21.35 -8.28
C ARG A 233 24.25 21.92 -7.94
N LEU A 234 24.23 22.93 -7.07
CA LEU A 234 23.05 23.80 -6.90
C LEU A 234 22.74 24.49 -8.24
N PRO A 235 21.46 24.63 -8.66
CA PRO A 235 21.06 25.19 -9.97
C PRO A 235 21.61 26.58 -10.36
N ALA A 236 22.33 27.28 -9.47
CA ALA A 236 22.83 28.64 -9.68
C ALA A 236 24.38 28.75 -9.71
N TYR A 237 25.13 27.65 -9.64
CA TYR A 237 26.60 27.69 -9.72
C TYR A 237 27.06 27.40 -11.15
N GLU A 238 27.28 28.47 -11.90
CA GLU A 238 27.99 28.47 -13.18
C GLU A 238 29.46 28.74 -12.91
N ASP A 239 30.33 27.85 -13.39
CA ASP A 239 31.78 27.92 -13.18
C ASP A 239 32.40 28.28 -14.52
N ASP A 240 33.07 29.43 -14.54
CA ASP A 240 33.68 30.04 -15.72
C ASP A 240 34.94 29.28 -16.21
N LEU A 241 35.41 28.31 -15.44
CA LEU A 241 36.52 27.41 -15.79
C LEU A 241 36.09 26.07 -16.39
N GLU A 242 34.79 25.81 -16.56
CA GLU A 242 34.32 24.55 -17.16
C GLU A 242 34.62 24.49 -18.67
N ASP A 243 35.42 23.52 -19.08
CA ASP A 243 35.70 23.23 -20.49
C ASP A 243 34.51 22.49 -21.16
N GLU A 244 34.55 22.31 -22.48
CA GLU A 244 33.48 21.60 -23.21
C GLU A 244 33.32 20.14 -22.73
N ASP A 245 34.41 19.51 -22.34
CA ASP A 245 34.40 18.16 -21.77
C ASP A 245 33.75 18.13 -20.39
N ASP A 246 33.98 19.14 -19.54
CA ASP A 246 33.32 19.27 -18.23
C ASP A 246 31.82 19.53 -18.40
N LYS A 247 31.45 20.37 -19.37
CA LYS A 247 30.04 20.65 -19.72
C LYS A 247 29.33 19.42 -20.24
N LYS A 248 30.02 18.57 -20.99
CA LYS A 248 29.51 17.29 -21.49
C LYS A 248 29.38 16.24 -20.38
N ALA A 249 30.37 16.17 -19.48
CA ALA A 249 30.34 15.27 -18.33
C ALA A 249 29.27 15.65 -17.29
N THR A 250 28.95 16.94 -17.17
CA THR A 250 27.93 17.47 -16.24
C THR A 250 26.52 17.55 -16.84
N GLY A 251 26.32 17.17 -18.10
CA GLY A 251 25.03 17.23 -18.77
C GLY A 251 24.54 18.66 -19.07
N LYS A 252 25.41 19.67 -18.97
CA LYS A 252 25.09 21.08 -19.30
C LYS A 252 25.00 21.33 -20.81
N THR A 253 25.60 20.47 -21.62
CA THR A 253 25.30 20.46 -23.05
C THR A 253 23.84 20.07 -23.22
N GLN A 254 23.01 21.01 -23.67
CA GLN A 254 21.63 20.76 -24.09
C GLN A 254 21.70 19.63 -25.12
N THR A 255 21.49 18.39 -24.68
CA THR A 255 21.32 17.29 -25.61
C THR A 255 20.06 17.68 -26.35
N ALA A 256 20.23 18.10 -27.61
CA ALA A 256 19.13 18.33 -28.49
C ALA A 256 18.39 17.00 -28.50
N TYR A 257 17.32 16.93 -27.71
CA TYR A 257 16.34 15.87 -27.75
C TYR A 257 15.81 15.97 -29.17
N ALA A 258 16.44 15.25 -30.08
CA ALA A 258 15.93 15.03 -31.41
C ALA A 258 14.54 14.48 -31.14
N LEU A 259 13.58 15.35 -31.38
CA LEU A 259 12.16 15.15 -31.23
C LEU A 259 11.84 13.76 -31.75
N VAL A 260 11.62 12.82 -30.83
CA VAL A 260 10.80 11.65 -31.15
C VAL A 260 9.37 12.16 -31.08
N GLU A 261 9.03 13.09 -31.99
CA GLU A 261 7.68 13.62 -32.21
C GLU A 261 6.70 12.45 -32.40
N ASP A 262 7.18 11.36 -33.00
CA ASP A 262 6.43 10.13 -33.24
C ASP A 262 5.94 9.41 -31.96
N LEU A 263 6.63 9.53 -30.81
CA LEU A 263 6.19 8.88 -29.55
C LEU A 263 5.09 9.68 -28.84
N ASP A 264 5.16 10.99 -28.98
CA ASP A 264 4.26 11.95 -28.34
C ASP A 264 2.98 12.18 -29.21
N GLU A 265 2.93 11.62 -30.42
CA GLU A 265 1.75 11.62 -31.30
C GLU A 265 0.69 10.60 -30.81
N GLU A 266 -0.55 11.06 -30.64
CA GLU A 266 -1.68 10.20 -30.27
C GLU A 266 -2.02 9.25 -31.45
N ASP A 267 -2.01 7.95 -31.19
CA ASP A 267 -2.26 6.90 -32.19
C ASP A 267 -3.62 6.25 -31.88
N GLU A 268 -4.68 6.86 -32.41
CA GLU A 268 -6.07 6.42 -32.19
C GLU A 268 -6.27 4.93 -32.55
N GLU A 269 -5.63 4.43 -33.61
CA GLU A 269 -5.73 3.02 -34.02
C GLU A 269 -5.13 2.07 -32.97
N LEU A 270 -4.02 2.47 -32.35
CA LEU A 270 -3.37 1.70 -31.30
C LEU A 270 -4.17 1.75 -30.01
N ASP A 271 -4.80 2.88 -29.70
CA ASP A 271 -5.65 3.04 -28.52
C ASP A 271 -6.93 2.19 -28.65
N GLU A 272 -7.60 2.22 -29.81
CA GLU A 272 -8.71 1.31 -30.12
C GLU A 272 -8.29 -0.17 -29.99
N PHE A 273 -7.08 -0.51 -30.44
CA PHE A 273 -6.57 -1.87 -30.27
C PHE A 273 -6.29 -2.22 -28.81
N ASN A 274 -5.79 -1.27 -28.02
CA ASN A 274 -5.51 -1.44 -26.59
C ASN A 274 -6.78 -1.50 -25.73
N GLU A 275 -7.90 -0.93 -26.17
CA GLU A 275 -9.19 -1.00 -25.47
C GLU A 275 -9.88 -2.36 -25.61
N LEU A 276 -9.53 -3.15 -26.63
CA LEU A 276 -10.06 -4.51 -26.82
C LEU A 276 -9.70 -5.44 -25.66
N GLU A 277 -10.55 -6.44 -25.43
CA GLU A 277 -10.28 -7.52 -24.48
C GLU A 277 -9.03 -8.32 -24.89
N ALA A 278 -8.34 -8.91 -23.91
CA ALA A 278 -7.12 -9.70 -24.15
C ALA A 278 -7.37 -10.85 -25.15
N ASP A 279 -8.55 -11.46 -25.10
CA ASP A 279 -8.95 -12.55 -25.98
C ASP A 279 -9.08 -12.09 -27.44
N ASP A 280 -9.71 -10.94 -27.68
CA ASP A 280 -9.87 -10.40 -29.03
C ASP A 280 -8.55 -9.90 -29.61
N LYS A 281 -7.66 -9.34 -28.77
CA LYS A 281 -6.28 -9.02 -29.16
C LYS A 281 -5.53 -10.27 -29.60
N LEU A 282 -5.65 -11.36 -28.83
CA LEU A 282 -5.00 -12.64 -29.14
C LEU A 282 -5.52 -13.22 -30.46
N ARG A 283 -6.84 -13.18 -30.69
CA ARG A 283 -7.44 -13.62 -31.96
C ARG A 283 -6.88 -12.85 -33.16
N ARG A 284 -6.84 -11.51 -33.08
CA ARG A 284 -6.26 -10.67 -34.15
C ARG A 284 -4.78 -10.98 -34.41
N LEU A 285 -4.00 -11.22 -33.35
CA LEU A 285 -2.60 -11.63 -33.44
C LEU A 285 -2.42 -12.97 -34.14
N VAL A 286 -3.21 -13.98 -33.75
CA VAL A 286 -3.15 -15.33 -34.33
C VAL A 286 -3.60 -15.30 -35.80
N GLU A 287 -4.66 -14.56 -36.11
CA GLU A 287 -5.09 -14.37 -37.50
C GLU A 287 -4.03 -13.70 -38.36
N TYR A 288 -3.34 -12.68 -37.83
CA TYR A 288 -2.23 -12.03 -38.53
C TYR A 288 -1.12 -13.03 -38.82
N LEU A 289 -0.65 -13.77 -37.80
CA LEU A 289 0.40 -14.78 -37.95
C LEU A 289 0.07 -15.85 -39.01
N ARG A 290 -1.20 -16.25 -39.10
CA ARG A 290 -1.64 -17.20 -40.12
C ARG A 290 -1.70 -16.59 -41.50
N LYS A 291 -2.22 -15.37 -41.65
CA LYS A 291 -2.40 -14.71 -42.96
C LYS A 291 -1.07 -14.24 -43.56
N THR A 292 -0.10 -13.82 -42.74
CA THR A 292 1.14 -13.19 -43.23
C THR A 292 2.36 -14.11 -43.24
N HIS A 293 2.40 -15.08 -42.31
CA HIS A 293 3.54 -15.96 -42.07
C HIS A 293 3.16 -17.44 -42.08
N ASN A 294 1.92 -17.80 -42.40
CA ASN A 294 1.43 -19.19 -42.35
C ASN A 294 1.82 -19.92 -41.05
N TYR A 295 1.84 -19.18 -39.93
CA TYR A 295 2.32 -19.68 -38.64
C TYR A 295 1.17 -19.91 -37.67
N CYS A 296 1.14 -21.09 -37.05
CA CYS A 296 0.21 -21.36 -35.95
C CYS A 296 0.88 -21.12 -34.58
N PHE A 297 0.34 -20.17 -33.82
CA PHE A 297 0.81 -19.86 -32.46
C PHE A 297 0.72 -21.05 -31.50
N TRP A 298 -0.34 -21.86 -31.60
CA TRP A 298 -0.61 -22.99 -30.72
C TRP A 298 0.23 -24.23 -31.07
N CYS A 299 0.29 -24.61 -32.34
CA CYS A 299 1.16 -25.69 -32.83
C CYS A 299 2.65 -25.32 -32.77
N LYS A 300 2.97 -24.01 -32.75
CA LYS A 300 4.31 -23.44 -32.85
C LYS A 300 5.06 -23.88 -34.11
N PHE A 301 4.32 -24.02 -35.21
CA PHE A 301 4.85 -24.51 -36.48
C PHE A 301 4.49 -23.54 -37.61
N GLU A 302 5.44 -23.34 -38.52
CA GLU A 302 5.28 -22.58 -39.75
C GLU A 302 4.91 -23.55 -40.87
N TYR A 303 3.74 -23.34 -41.47
CA TYR A 303 3.22 -24.20 -42.52
C TYR A 303 3.63 -23.68 -43.89
N PRO A 304 4.00 -24.56 -44.83
CA PRO A 304 4.33 -24.15 -46.20
C PRO A 304 3.14 -23.59 -46.98
N ASP A 305 1.92 -24.06 -46.68
CA ASP A 305 0.70 -23.74 -47.44
C ASP A 305 -0.21 -22.75 -46.70
N ASP A 306 -0.82 -21.84 -47.46
CA ASP A 306 -1.75 -20.80 -46.95
C ASP A 306 -3.01 -21.40 -46.30
N THR A 307 -3.40 -22.60 -46.72
CA THR A 307 -4.57 -23.34 -46.17
C THR A 307 -4.27 -24.03 -44.85
N MET A 308 -2.99 -24.09 -44.44
CA MET A 308 -2.55 -24.64 -43.16
C MET A 308 -3.11 -26.04 -42.88
N GLU A 309 -3.00 -26.93 -43.88
CA GLU A 309 -3.55 -28.29 -43.82
C GLU A 309 -2.99 -29.06 -42.62
N GLY A 310 -3.87 -29.45 -41.70
CA GLY A 310 -3.51 -30.17 -40.47
C GLY A 310 -3.46 -29.33 -39.20
N CYS A 311 -3.78 -28.03 -39.25
CA CYS A 311 -3.99 -27.23 -38.03
C CYS A 311 -5.41 -27.44 -37.46
N PRO A 312 -5.56 -27.84 -36.16
CA PRO A 312 -6.85 -28.17 -35.55
C PRO A 312 -7.91 -27.05 -35.52
N GLY A 313 -7.50 -25.79 -35.40
CA GLY A 313 -8.43 -24.66 -35.29
C GLY A 313 -7.70 -23.35 -35.03
N LEU A 314 -8.38 -22.29 -34.56
CA LEU A 314 -7.79 -20.96 -34.30
C LEU A 314 -7.57 -20.70 -32.80
N THR A 315 -8.32 -21.39 -31.95
CA THR A 315 -8.38 -21.15 -30.51
C THR A 315 -7.46 -22.12 -29.76
N GLU A 316 -7.17 -21.79 -28.50
CA GLU A 316 -6.41 -22.69 -27.61
C GLU A 316 -7.12 -24.04 -27.45
N GLU A 317 -8.46 -24.00 -27.27
CA GLU A 317 -9.31 -25.17 -27.04
C GLU A 317 -9.28 -26.18 -28.20
N ASP A 318 -9.03 -25.72 -29.42
CA ASP A 318 -8.93 -26.61 -30.59
C ASP A 318 -7.65 -27.48 -30.55
N HIS A 319 -6.67 -27.12 -29.71
CA HIS A 319 -5.32 -27.72 -29.67
C HIS A 319 -4.98 -28.43 -28.35
N ASP A 320 -5.93 -28.49 -27.40
CA ASP A 320 -5.83 -29.27 -26.15
C ASP A 320 -6.09 -30.78 -26.38
#